data_AF-A0A9D6RN87-F1
#
_entry.id   AF-A0A9D6RN87-F1
#
_cell.length_a   1.000
_cell.length_b   1.000
_cell.length_c   1.000
_cell.angle_alpha   90.00
_cell.angle_beta   90.00
_cell.angle_gamma   90.00
#
_symmetry.space_group_name_H-M   'P 1'
#
loop_
_entity.id
_entity.type
_entity.pdbx_description
1 polymer ?
#
loop_
_entity_poly.entity_id
_entity_poly.type
_entity_poly.pdbx_seq_one_letter_code
_entity_poly.pdbx_strand_id
1 'polypeptide(L)'
;MEWTPLQLFPPSDLRYQLFESSFEESGCYCILLMARWSGLCRDGSAGADDAAFMSAVTAAALNRVPADVVVFDFTDLEYRWGNSLLSVFETVGDADLELPIAVSVAAGPGCLPALSSLVTPAGEQTPEWLKDNLEDAVALGRRQARARAEVIG
;
A
#
# COMPACT_ATOMS: atom_id res chain seq x y z
N MET A 1 37.41 -8.63 -15.83
CA MET A 1 36.08 -8.72 -15.19
C MET A 1 35.12 -8.01 -16.12
N GLU A 2 34.22 -8.75 -16.77
CA GLU A 2 33.21 -8.16 -17.66
C GLU A 2 32.01 -7.71 -16.81
N TRP A 3 31.47 -6.53 -17.13
CA TRP A 3 30.27 -5.99 -16.49
C TRP A 3 29.03 -6.57 -17.19
N THR A 4 28.16 -7.21 -16.43
CA THR A 4 26.88 -7.72 -16.91
C THR A 4 25.74 -7.00 -16.19
N PRO A 5 24.90 -6.22 -16.89
CA PRO A 5 23.75 -5.59 -16.26
C PRO A 5 22.75 -6.66 -15.81
N LEU A 6 22.22 -6.50 -14.60
CA LEU A 6 21.12 -7.30 -14.08
C LEU A 6 19.84 -6.48 -14.12
N GLN A 7 18.77 -7.08 -14.64
CA GLN A 7 17.44 -6.51 -14.56
C GLN A 7 16.94 -6.63 -13.12
N LEU A 8 16.64 -5.48 -12.49
CA LEU A 8 16.22 -5.44 -11.08
C LEU A 8 14.81 -5.99 -10.86
N PHE A 9 13.89 -5.69 -11.77
CA PHE A 9 12.52 -6.20 -11.74
C PHE A 9 12.22 -6.90 -13.06
N PRO A 10 11.92 -8.21 -13.07
CA PRO A 10 11.49 -8.90 -14.29
C PRO A 10 10.18 -8.32 -14.81
N PRO A 11 9.80 -8.58 -16.09
CA PRO A 11 8.53 -8.15 -16.62
C PRO A 11 7.37 -8.60 -15.72
N SER A 12 6.47 -7.67 -15.45
CA SER A 12 5.28 -7.88 -14.61
C SER A 12 4.05 -7.39 -15.36
N ASP A 13 2.90 -8.04 -15.12
CA ASP A 13 1.60 -7.59 -15.62
C ASP A 13 1.00 -6.48 -14.76
N LEU A 14 1.69 -6.11 -13.66
CA LEU A 14 1.29 -5.03 -12.78
C LEU A 14 1.38 -3.67 -13.48
N ARG A 15 0.35 -2.86 -13.26
CA ARG A 15 0.29 -1.45 -13.62
C ARG A 15 0.04 -0.66 -12.36
N TYR A 16 0.54 0.57 -12.32
CA TYR A 16 0.33 1.45 -11.19
C TYR A 16 0.03 2.88 -11.59
N GLN A 17 -0.64 3.58 -10.70
CA GLN A 17 -0.82 5.03 -10.74
C GLN A 17 -0.63 5.57 -9.32
N LEU A 18 0.10 6.68 -9.22
CA LEU A 18 0.34 7.38 -7.96
C LEU A 18 -0.39 8.71 -7.99
N PHE A 19 -1.11 9.02 -6.92
CA PHE A 19 -1.80 10.30 -6.75
C PHE A 19 -1.43 10.90 -5.41
N GLU A 20 -1.09 12.17 -5.41
CA GLU A 20 -1.03 13.00 -4.22
C GLU A 20 -2.34 13.77 -4.11
N SER A 21 -2.92 13.81 -2.91
CA SER A 21 -4.06 14.65 -2.60
C SER A 21 -3.86 15.29 -1.24
N SER A 22 -4.41 16.48 -1.04
CA SER A 22 -4.34 17.21 0.21
C SER A 22 -5.70 17.74 0.61
N PHE A 23 -5.93 17.86 1.91
CA PHE A 23 -7.14 18.45 2.45
C PHE A 23 -6.87 19.12 3.79
N GLU A 24 -7.72 20.07 4.15
CA GLU A 24 -7.71 20.70 5.46
C GLU A 24 -8.94 20.25 6.26
N GLU A 25 -8.73 19.82 7.49
CA GLU A 25 -9.81 19.40 8.38
C GLU A 25 -9.47 19.77 9.82
N SER A 26 -10.38 20.46 10.50
CA SER A 26 -10.19 20.92 11.88
C SER A 26 -8.87 21.71 12.12
N GLY A 27 -8.40 22.45 11.11
CA GLY A 27 -7.16 23.24 11.17
C GLY A 27 -5.87 22.43 10.93
N CYS A 28 -5.97 21.14 10.61
CA CYS A 28 -4.84 20.30 10.22
C CYS A 28 -4.76 20.21 8.69
N TYR A 29 -3.59 20.48 8.12
CA TYR A 29 -3.30 20.21 6.71
C TYR A 29 -2.80 18.77 6.57
N CYS A 30 -3.52 17.95 5.84
CA CYS A 30 -3.25 16.51 5.69
C CYS A 30 -2.88 16.18 4.24
N ILE A 31 -1.90 15.30 4.07
CA ILE A 31 -1.44 14.79 2.78
C ILE A 31 -1.71 13.29 2.67
N LEU A 32 -2.37 12.88 1.59
CA LEU A 32 -2.70 11.51 1.28
C LEU A 32 -1.94 11.08 0.02
N LEU A 33 -1.19 9.99 0.11
CA LEU A 33 -0.61 9.31 -1.03
C LEU A 33 -1.50 8.12 -1.40
N MET A 34 -2.02 8.09 -2.63
CA MET A 34 -2.73 6.92 -3.15
C MET A 34 -1.84 6.17 -4.11
N ALA A 35 -1.69 4.87 -3.89
CA ALA A 35 -1.02 3.94 -4.79
C ALA A 35 -2.03 2.93 -5.33
N ARG A 36 -2.49 3.17 -6.57
CA ARG A 36 -3.38 2.25 -7.28
C ARG A 36 -2.57 1.21 -8.01
N TRP A 37 -2.96 -0.05 -7.88
CA TRP A 37 -2.36 -1.19 -8.55
C TRP A 37 -3.42 -2.02 -9.25
N SER A 38 -3.10 -2.46 -10.48
CA SER A 38 -3.96 -3.34 -11.26
C SER A 38 -3.15 -4.35 -12.05
N GLY A 39 -3.81 -5.43 -12.48
CA GLY A 39 -3.17 -6.54 -13.19
C GLY A 39 -2.90 -7.73 -12.27
N LEU A 40 -2.05 -8.64 -12.73
CA LEU A 40 -1.78 -9.91 -12.04
C LEU A 40 -0.52 -9.81 -11.18
N CYS A 41 -0.69 -9.96 -9.86
CA CYS A 41 0.40 -10.30 -8.97
C CYS A 41 0.62 -11.82 -9.04
N ARG A 42 1.85 -12.24 -9.34
CA ARG A 42 2.20 -13.65 -9.43
C ARG A 42 2.03 -14.34 -8.08
N ASP A 43 1.71 -15.63 -8.16
CA ASP A 43 1.43 -16.47 -7.01
C ASP A 43 2.71 -16.93 -6.29
N GLY A 44 2.64 -17.04 -4.96
CA GLY A 44 3.70 -17.65 -4.16
C GLY A 44 5.05 -16.94 -4.26
N SER A 45 6.13 -17.72 -4.37
CA SER A 45 7.49 -17.15 -4.47
C SER A 45 7.72 -16.36 -5.75
N ALA A 46 6.98 -16.62 -6.83
CA ALA A 46 7.07 -15.82 -8.05
C ALA A 46 6.52 -14.39 -7.84
N GLY A 47 5.62 -14.20 -6.87
CA GLY A 47 5.12 -12.90 -6.45
C GLY A 47 6.12 -12.06 -5.64
N ALA A 48 7.27 -12.62 -5.25
CA ALA A 48 8.30 -11.88 -4.51
C ALA A 48 8.85 -10.70 -5.32
N ASP A 49 9.09 -10.91 -6.62
CA ASP A 49 9.56 -9.86 -7.53
C ASP A 49 8.50 -8.77 -7.75
N ASP A 50 7.21 -9.16 -7.79
CA ASP A 50 6.09 -8.22 -7.92
C ASP A 50 5.95 -7.36 -6.67
N ALA A 51 6.00 -7.98 -5.49
CA ALA A 51 5.99 -7.25 -4.23
C ALA A 51 7.21 -6.33 -4.08
N ALA A 52 8.41 -6.79 -4.47
CA ALA A 52 9.61 -5.97 -4.46
C ALA A 52 9.48 -4.74 -5.39
N PHE A 53 8.87 -4.93 -6.56
CA PHE A 53 8.55 -3.83 -7.47
C PHE A 53 7.55 -2.84 -6.85
N MET A 54 6.47 -3.35 -6.24
CA MET A 54 5.47 -2.53 -5.54
C MET A 54 6.07 -1.74 -4.37
N SER A 55 6.92 -2.38 -3.56
CA SER A 55 7.63 -1.74 -2.46
C SER A 55 8.59 -0.65 -2.96
N ALA A 56 9.35 -0.91 -4.03
CA ALA A 56 10.27 0.07 -4.59
C ALA A 56 9.54 1.31 -5.13
N VAL A 57 8.41 1.13 -5.83
CA VAL A 57 7.57 2.24 -6.31
C VAL A 57 6.97 3.02 -5.14
N THR A 58 6.44 2.32 -4.13
CA THR A 58 5.89 2.94 -2.91
C THR A 58 6.94 3.74 -2.16
N ALA A 59 8.14 3.18 -1.95
CA ALA A 59 9.25 3.86 -1.31
C ALA A 59 9.67 5.11 -2.08
N ALA A 60 9.77 5.04 -3.41
CA ALA A 60 10.08 6.20 -4.24
C ALA A 60 9.02 7.31 -4.12
N ALA A 61 7.75 6.94 -4.03
CA ALA A 61 6.65 7.88 -3.83
C ALA A 61 6.71 8.56 -2.45
N LEU A 62 6.97 7.79 -1.39
CA LEU A 62 7.12 8.30 -0.01
C LEU A 62 8.35 9.21 0.15
N ASN A 63 9.42 8.98 -0.59
CA ASN A 63 10.56 9.90 -0.63
C ASN A 63 10.21 11.25 -1.31
N ARG A 64 9.14 11.30 -2.10
CA ARG A 64 8.72 12.49 -2.85
C ARG A 64 7.57 13.25 -2.19
N VAL A 65 6.72 12.55 -1.45
CA VAL A 65 5.48 13.05 -0.84
C VAL A 65 5.54 12.82 0.67
N PRO A 66 5.50 13.87 1.50
CA PRO A 66 5.46 13.74 2.95
C PRO A 66 4.04 13.34 3.39
N ALA A 67 3.64 12.12 3.07
CA ALA A 67 2.28 11.64 3.27
C ALA A 67 1.99 11.36 4.76
N ASP A 68 0.79 11.72 5.20
CA ASP A 68 0.27 11.35 6.51
C ASP A 68 -0.36 9.96 6.51
N VAL A 69 -0.81 9.52 5.33
CA VAL A 69 -1.43 8.22 5.10
C VAL A 69 -1.13 7.73 3.68
N VAL A 70 -0.98 6.42 3.54
CA VAL A 70 -0.99 5.74 2.24
C VAL A 70 -2.29 4.98 2.07
N VAL A 71 -3.00 5.24 0.97
CA VAL A 71 -4.15 4.46 0.52
C VAL A 71 -3.73 3.57 -0.64
N PHE A 72 -3.73 2.26 -0.44
CA PHE A 72 -3.55 1.31 -1.52
C PHE A 72 -4.89 0.99 -2.17
N ASP A 73 -5.00 1.24 -3.47
CA ASP A 73 -6.16 0.84 -4.27
C ASP A 73 -5.82 -0.42 -5.06
N PHE A 74 -6.25 -1.58 -4.53
CA PHE A 74 -6.12 -2.91 -5.11
C PHE A 74 -7.46 -3.41 -5.69
N THR A 75 -8.39 -2.49 -6.00
CA THR A 75 -9.71 -2.88 -6.50
C THR A 75 -9.66 -3.67 -7.82
N ASP A 76 -8.65 -3.40 -8.66
CA ASP A 76 -8.40 -4.07 -9.94
C ASP A 76 -7.16 -5.00 -9.90
N LEU A 77 -6.68 -5.37 -8.72
CA LEU A 77 -5.55 -6.28 -8.55
C LEU A 77 -6.03 -7.73 -8.49
N GLU A 78 -5.38 -8.62 -9.24
CA GLU A 78 -5.52 -10.06 -9.09
C GLU A 78 -4.39 -10.60 -8.21
N TYR A 79 -4.74 -11.19 -7.06
CA TYR A 79 -3.79 -11.79 -6.13
C TYR A 79 -4.45 -12.96 -5.41
N ARG A 80 -3.84 -14.15 -5.45
CA ARG A 80 -4.50 -15.39 -4.97
C ARG A 80 -3.86 -15.98 -3.72
N TRP A 81 -2.54 -15.97 -3.60
CA TRP A 81 -1.84 -16.42 -2.41
C TRP A 81 -0.34 -16.06 -2.44
N GLY A 82 0.27 -16.12 -1.27
CA GLY A 82 1.65 -15.72 -1.02
C GLY A 82 1.73 -14.92 0.27
N ASN A 83 2.93 -14.43 0.60
CA ASN A 83 3.13 -13.53 1.73
C ASN A 83 3.93 -12.28 1.38
N SER A 84 4.45 -12.18 0.15
CA SER A 84 5.35 -11.09 -0.23
C SER A 84 4.67 -9.72 -0.23
N LEU A 85 3.35 -9.63 -0.45
CA LEU A 85 2.62 -8.36 -0.38
C LEU A 85 2.66 -7.70 1.01
N LEU A 86 2.95 -8.44 2.09
CA LEU A 86 3.15 -7.84 3.41
C LEU A 86 4.30 -6.81 3.40
N SER A 87 5.36 -7.09 2.63
CA SER A 87 6.52 -6.21 2.52
C SER A 87 6.19 -4.83 1.94
N VAL A 88 5.09 -4.70 1.19
CA VAL A 88 4.61 -3.43 0.66
C VAL A 88 4.06 -2.55 1.78
N PHE A 89 3.36 -3.15 2.76
CA PHE A 89 2.86 -2.43 3.93
C PHE A 89 3.98 -2.13 4.94
N GLU A 90 4.91 -3.07 5.13
CA GLU A 90 6.12 -2.87 5.95
C GLU A 90 6.93 -1.68 5.43
N THR A 91 7.06 -1.53 4.11
CA THR A 91 7.74 -0.38 3.48
C THR A 91 7.14 0.98 3.90
N VAL A 92 5.82 1.05 4.14
CA VAL A 92 5.18 2.27 4.63
C VAL A 92 5.49 2.51 6.11
N GLY A 93 5.43 1.44 6.92
CA GLY A 93 5.77 1.52 8.35
C GLY A 93 7.23 1.91 8.60
N ASP A 94 8.14 1.46 7.75
CA ASP A 94 9.58 1.75 7.84
C ASP A 94 9.95 3.15 7.33
N ALA A 95 9.03 3.85 6.64
CA ALA A 95 9.31 5.17 6.08
C ALA A 95 9.44 6.26 7.15
N ASP A 96 8.81 6.09 8.30
CA ASP A 96 8.92 6.98 9.45
C ASP A 96 8.70 6.19 10.75
N LEU A 97 9.80 5.93 11.48
CA LEU A 97 9.78 5.14 12.70
C LEU A 97 9.36 5.94 13.93
N GLU A 98 9.52 7.27 13.91
CA GLU A 98 9.16 8.14 15.04
C GLU A 98 7.65 8.37 15.05
N LEU A 99 7.08 8.54 13.86
CA LEU A 99 5.65 8.63 13.66
C LEU A 99 5.29 7.73 12.46
N PRO A 100 4.73 6.53 12.67
CA PRO A 100 4.39 5.62 11.57
C PRO A 100 3.30 6.17 10.65
N ILE A 101 3.58 6.19 9.34
CA ILE A 101 2.60 6.59 8.32
C ILE A 101 1.46 5.56 8.32
N ALA A 102 0.22 6.04 8.40
CA ALA A 102 -0.92 5.15 8.43
C ALA A 102 -1.16 4.47 7.07
N VAL A 103 -1.76 3.28 7.09
CA VAL A 103 -2.13 2.53 5.90
C VAL A 103 -3.64 2.30 5.90
N SER A 104 -4.26 2.45 4.73
CA SER A 104 -5.58 1.91 4.41
C SER A 104 -5.56 1.25 3.02
N VAL A 105 -6.34 0.19 2.85
CA VAL A 105 -6.36 -0.61 1.63
C VAL A 105 -7.79 -0.83 1.17
N ALA A 106 -8.04 -0.61 -0.12
CA ALA A 106 -9.23 -1.06 -0.82
C ALA A 106 -8.89 -2.28 -1.65
N ALA A 107 -9.57 -3.40 -1.44
CA ALA A 107 -9.31 -4.64 -2.16
C ALA A 107 -10.57 -5.13 -2.86
N GLY A 108 -10.45 -5.38 -4.16
CA GLY A 108 -11.55 -5.90 -4.96
C GLY A 108 -11.69 -7.43 -4.85
N PRO A 109 -12.71 -8.03 -5.48
CA PRO A 109 -12.96 -9.47 -5.41
C PRO A 109 -11.79 -10.34 -5.86
N GLY A 110 -10.93 -9.83 -6.74
CA GLY A 110 -9.75 -10.53 -7.28
C GLY A 110 -8.57 -10.66 -6.30
N CYS A 111 -8.58 -9.92 -5.19
CA CYS A 111 -7.51 -9.95 -4.20
C CYS A 111 -8.00 -10.04 -2.74
N LEU A 112 -9.21 -9.57 -2.44
CA LEU A 112 -9.73 -9.45 -1.08
C LEU A 112 -9.67 -10.76 -0.28
N PRO A 113 -10.11 -11.93 -0.78
CA PRO A 113 -10.04 -13.15 0.02
C PRO A 113 -8.60 -13.54 0.41
N ALA A 114 -7.67 -13.44 -0.54
CA ALA A 114 -6.27 -13.79 -0.33
C ALA A 114 -5.58 -12.78 0.60
N LEU A 115 -5.86 -11.49 0.41
CA LEU A 115 -5.32 -10.42 1.24
C LEU A 115 -5.87 -10.51 2.66
N SER A 116 -7.18 -10.70 2.84
CA SER A 116 -7.80 -10.92 4.14
C SER A 116 -7.17 -12.10 4.87
N SER A 117 -6.94 -13.24 4.18
CA SER A 117 -6.26 -14.40 4.77
C SER A 117 -4.80 -14.12 5.13
N LEU A 118 -4.12 -13.24 4.40
CA LEU A 118 -2.73 -12.88 4.64
C LEU A 118 -2.57 -11.97 5.87
N VAL A 119 -3.49 -11.02 6.05
CA VAL A 119 -3.37 -9.96 7.04
C VAL A 119 -4.19 -10.20 8.30
N THR A 120 -4.99 -11.27 8.32
CA THR A 120 -5.80 -11.68 9.48
C THR A 120 -5.19 -12.92 10.13
N PRO A 121 -4.57 -12.81 11.31
CA PRO A 121 -4.11 -13.98 12.05
C PRO A 121 -5.25 -14.97 12.35
N ALA A 122 -4.91 -16.24 12.51
CA ALA A 122 -5.91 -17.29 12.73
C ALA A 122 -6.73 -17.03 14.01
N GLY A 123 -8.05 -16.88 13.85
CA GLY A 123 -8.99 -16.63 14.95
C GLY A 123 -9.17 -15.15 15.30
N GLU A 124 -8.54 -14.24 14.56
CA GLU A 124 -8.68 -12.80 14.75
C GLU A 124 -9.66 -12.16 13.75
N GLN A 125 -10.05 -10.91 14.02
CA GLN A 125 -10.87 -10.12 13.11
C GLN A 125 -9.99 -9.49 12.04
N THR A 126 -10.53 -9.39 10.82
CA THR A 126 -9.84 -8.69 9.73
C THR A 126 -9.54 -7.24 10.14
N PRO A 127 -8.31 -6.76 9.92
CA PRO A 127 -7.92 -5.42 10.32
C PRO A 127 -8.82 -4.34 9.74
N GLU A 128 -9.14 -3.30 10.53
CA GLU A 128 -10.03 -2.21 10.09
C GLU A 128 -9.50 -1.51 8.83
N TRP A 129 -8.18 -1.48 8.65
CA TRP A 129 -7.53 -0.82 7.52
C TRP A 129 -7.78 -1.48 6.17
N LEU A 130 -8.28 -2.72 6.12
CA LEU A 130 -8.67 -3.42 4.90
C LEU A 130 -10.17 -3.25 4.63
N LYS A 131 -10.51 -2.63 3.50
CA LYS A 131 -11.87 -2.40 3.00
C LYS A 131 -12.10 -3.11 1.68
N ASP A 132 -13.35 -3.40 1.37
CA ASP A 132 -13.77 -4.02 0.10
C ASP A 132 -14.06 -3.01 -1.02
N ASN A 133 -13.94 -1.71 -0.73
CA ASN A 133 -14.18 -0.63 -1.67
C ASN A 133 -13.29 0.59 -1.40
N LEU A 134 -13.08 1.39 -2.44
CA LEU A 134 -12.19 2.56 -2.40
C LEU A 134 -12.73 3.70 -1.55
N GLU A 135 -14.05 3.90 -1.54
CA GLU A 135 -14.68 5.00 -0.82
C GLU A 135 -14.43 4.89 0.68
N ASP A 136 -14.65 3.71 1.26
CA ASP A 136 -14.42 3.44 2.67
C ASP A 136 -12.93 3.48 3.04
N ALA A 137 -12.05 3.01 2.15
CA ALA A 137 -10.61 3.08 2.39
C ALA A 137 -10.11 4.53 2.41
N VAL A 138 -10.59 5.36 1.48
CA VAL A 138 -10.28 6.80 1.47
C VAL A 138 -10.87 7.49 2.69
N ALA A 139 -12.11 7.18 3.06
CA ALA A 139 -12.75 7.75 4.25
C ALA A 139 -11.99 7.40 5.54
N LEU A 140 -11.52 6.16 5.68
CA LEU A 140 -10.65 5.76 6.79
C LEU A 140 -9.29 6.46 6.71
N GLY A 141 -8.67 6.48 5.54
CA GLY A 141 -7.37 7.12 5.33
C GLY A 141 -7.39 8.60 5.73
N ARG A 142 -8.46 9.33 5.41
CA ARG A 142 -8.65 10.71 5.86
C ARG A 142 -8.68 10.84 7.39
N ARG A 143 -9.40 9.95 8.08
CA ARG A 143 -9.42 9.93 9.56
C ARG A 143 -8.03 9.67 10.15
N GLN A 144 -7.29 8.72 9.56
CA GLN A 144 -5.95 8.38 10.00
C GLN A 144 -4.95 9.52 9.77
N ALA A 145 -4.99 10.16 8.60
CA ALA A 145 -4.15 11.31 8.27
C ALA A 145 -4.36 12.46 9.26
N ARG A 146 -5.62 12.76 9.58
CA ARG A 146 -5.95 13.76 10.59
C ARG A 146 -5.38 13.40 11.96
N ALA A 147 -5.60 12.17 12.42
CA ALA A 147 -5.09 11.73 13.73
C ALA A 147 -3.56 11.85 13.83
N ARG A 148 -2.86 11.60 12.72
CA ARG A 148 -1.40 11.81 12.63
C ARG A 148 -1.03 13.30 12.63
N ALA A 149 -1.71 14.12 11.83
CA ALA A 149 -1.43 15.56 11.73
C ALA A 149 -1.64 16.28 13.08
N GLU A 150 -2.62 15.85 13.88
CA GLU A 150 -2.87 16.35 15.25
C GLU A 150 -1.71 16.04 16.22
N VAL A 151 -0.85 15.07 15.92
CA VAL A 151 0.35 14.74 16.72
C VAL A 151 1.57 15.55 16.27
N ILE A 152 1.62 15.95 14.99
CA ILE A 152 2.74 16.70 14.40
C ILE A 152 2.62 18.21 14.67
N GLY A 153 1.40 18.74 14.67
CA GLY A 153 1.10 20.17 14.87
C GLY A 153 1.10 20.61 16.33
#